data_AF-A0A8H4AQK7-F1
#
_entry.id   AF-A0A8H4AQK7-F1
#
_cell.length_a   1.000
_cell.length_b   1.000
_cell.length_c   1.000
_cell.angle_alpha   90.00
_cell.angle_beta   90.00
_cell.angle_gamma   90.00
#
_symmetry.space_group_name_H-M   'P 1'
#
loop_
_entity.id
_entity.type
_entity.pdbx_description
1 polymer ?
#
loop_
_entity_poly.entity_id
_entity_poly.type
_entity_poly.pdbx_seq_one_letter_code
_entity_poly.pdbx_strand_id
1 'polypeptide(L)'
;MDEQQYVNSVQDFSSYLRTGSFLSNKIIKIIEEIGPKKFGAVISDGAMAIQLAKNFVANKYSHIILVHCIAYHIQLIVTNIIKKTSFGLQVLSKCQKFVTYFQNSHMSGAQLRNEINDLLIKGGGLKSSVKTR
;
A
#
# COMPACT_ATOMS: atom_id res chain seq x y z
N MET A 1 6.87 4.90 31.70
CA MET A 1 5.93 3.97 31.05
C MET A 1 6.59 3.57 29.76
N ASP A 2 6.99 2.32 29.62
CA ASP A 2 7.50 1.80 28.36
C ASP A 2 6.32 1.64 27.40
N GLU A 3 6.41 2.23 26.21
CA GLU A 3 5.40 2.06 25.16
C GLU A 3 5.42 0.61 24.67
N GLN A 4 4.40 -0.17 25.03
CA GLN A 4 4.24 -1.54 24.55
C GLN A 4 3.40 -1.56 23.27
N GLN A 5 3.90 -2.25 22.25
CA GLN A 5 3.21 -2.49 20.99
C GLN A 5 2.69 -3.93 20.96
N TYR A 6 1.44 -4.12 20.58
CA TYR A 6 0.79 -5.43 20.51
C TYR A 6 0.00 -5.58 19.22
N VAL A 7 0.00 -6.81 18.69
CA VAL A 7 -0.84 -7.19 17.55
C VAL A 7 -2.18 -7.68 18.09
N ASN A 8 -3.25 -6.90 17.89
CA ASN A 8 -4.59 -7.29 18.33
C ASN A 8 -5.20 -8.40 17.46
N SER A 9 -5.07 -8.31 16.13
CA SER A 9 -5.55 -9.34 15.22
C SER A 9 -4.86 -9.24 13.85
N VAL A 10 -4.79 -10.37 13.14
CA VAL A 10 -4.40 -10.44 11.73
C VAL A 10 -5.53 -11.16 10.99
N GLN A 11 -6.04 -10.54 9.92
CA GLN A 11 -7.18 -11.04 9.17
C GLN A 11 -6.89 -10.90 7.66
N ASP A 12 -7.25 -11.91 6.88
CA ASP A 12 -7.18 -11.86 5.42
C ASP A 12 -8.51 -11.40 4.83
N PHE A 13 -8.46 -10.32 4.04
CA PHE A 13 -9.60 -9.75 3.34
C PHE A 13 -9.36 -9.60 1.84
N SER A 14 -8.41 -10.33 1.27
CA SER A 14 -8.00 -10.24 -0.14
C SER A 14 -9.17 -10.22 -1.14
N SER A 15 -10.26 -10.94 -0.87
CA SER A 15 -11.49 -10.96 -1.66
C SER A 15 -12.42 -9.75 -1.50
N TYR A 16 -12.24 -8.90 -0.47
CA TYR A 16 -13.13 -7.80 -0.09
C TYR A 16 -12.46 -6.41 -0.05
N LEU A 17 -11.16 -6.32 -0.37
CA LEU A 17 -10.32 -5.11 -0.25
C LEU A 17 -10.83 -3.86 -1.00
N ARG A 18 -11.69 -4.03 -2.01
CA ARG A 18 -12.16 -2.90 -2.86
C ARG A 18 -13.31 -2.10 -2.24
N THR A 19 -13.87 -2.56 -1.14
CA THR A 19 -15.09 -1.97 -0.57
C THR A 19 -14.76 -1.15 0.68
N GLY A 20 -14.69 0.17 0.54
CA GLY A 20 -14.37 1.07 1.67
C GLY A 20 -15.35 0.95 2.85
N SER A 21 -16.62 0.64 2.60
CA SER A 21 -17.62 0.38 3.66
C SER A 21 -17.36 -0.93 4.42
N PHE A 22 -16.87 -1.96 3.74
CA PHE A 22 -16.47 -3.20 4.40
C PHE A 22 -15.30 -2.95 5.35
N LEU A 23 -14.29 -2.22 4.88
CA LEU A 23 -13.11 -1.86 5.66
C LEU A 23 -13.49 -0.98 6.86
N SER A 24 -14.36 0.03 6.69
CA SER A 24 -14.83 0.84 7.82
C SER A 24 -15.55 0.00 8.86
N ASN A 25 -16.41 -0.93 8.44
CA ASN A 25 -17.14 -1.78 9.39
C ASN A 25 -16.19 -2.65 10.22
N LYS A 26 -15.11 -3.15 9.63
CA LYS A 26 -14.07 -3.90 10.35
C LYS A 26 -13.31 -3.03 11.34
N ILE A 27 -12.92 -1.82 10.94
CA ILE A 27 -12.23 -0.87 11.82
C ILE A 27 -13.15 -0.47 12.98
N ILE A 28 -14.40 -0.10 12.68
CA ILE A 28 -15.42 0.26 13.69
C ILE A 28 -15.64 -0.88 14.67
N LYS A 29 -15.75 -2.13 14.20
CA LYS A 29 -15.92 -3.30 15.07
C LYS A 29 -14.78 -3.41 16.10
N ILE A 30 -13.52 -3.27 15.66
CA ILE A 30 -12.36 -3.30 16.56
C ILE A 30 -12.39 -2.13 17.55
N ILE A 31 -12.77 -0.93 17.10
CA ILE A 31 -12.89 0.25 17.95
C ILE A 31 -13.93 0.02 19.06
N GLU A 32 -15.08 -0.55 18.73
CA GLU A 32 -16.13 -0.86 19.70
C GLU A 32 -15.72 -1.98 20.68
N GLU A 33 -15.06 -3.04 20.18
CA GLU A 33 -14.60 -4.17 21.01
C GLU A 33 -13.58 -3.73 22.07
N ILE A 34 -12.63 -2.87 21.71
CA ILE A 34 -11.61 -2.35 22.64
C ILE A 34 -12.17 -1.21 23.50
N GLY A 35 -13.05 -0.40 22.92
CA GLY A 35 -13.69 0.77 23.50
C GLY A 35 -13.22 2.07 22.83
N PRO A 36 -14.12 2.90 22.27
CA PRO A 36 -13.74 4.05 21.44
C PRO A 36 -12.93 5.12 22.18
N LYS A 37 -13.08 5.24 23.50
CA LYS A 37 -12.31 6.19 24.33
C LYS A 37 -10.83 5.84 24.47
N LYS A 38 -10.44 4.61 24.15
CA LYS A 38 -9.03 4.15 24.20
C LYS A 38 -8.25 4.47 22.93
N PHE A 39 -8.92 4.97 21.89
CA PHE A 39 -8.28 5.32 20.62
C PHE A 39 -8.07 6.83 20.54
N GLY A 40 -6.82 7.24 20.29
CA GLY A 40 -6.49 8.60 19.88
C GLY A 40 -6.39 8.75 18.36
N ALA A 41 -5.98 7.69 17.64
CA ALA A 41 -5.80 7.76 16.20
C ALA A 41 -5.93 6.40 15.50
N VAL A 42 -6.22 6.44 14.18
CA VAL A 42 -6.13 5.32 13.25
C VAL A 42 -5.17 5.69 12.12
N ILE A 43 -4.12 4.88 11.95
CA ILE A 43 -3.08 5.07 10.93
C ILE A 43 -3.27 4.02 9.84
N SER A 44 -3.36 4.44 8.58
CA SER A 44 -3.59 3.55 7.43
C SER A 44 -2.98 4.10 6.15
N ASP A 45 -2.83 3.27 5.11
CA ASP A 45 -2.29 3.71 3.82
C ASP A 45 -3.19 4.75 3.10
N GLY A 46 -2.73 5.23 1.94
CA GLY A 46 -3.43 6.21 1.11
C GLY A 46 -4.34 5.60 0.05
N ALA A 47 -4.68 4.31 0.11
CA ALA A 47 -5.54 3.71 -0.90
C ALA A 47 -6.95 4.31 -0.86
N MET A 48 -7.59 4.46 -2.02
CA MET A 48 -8.93 5.06 -2.15
C MET A 48 -9.98 4.40 -1.23
N ALA A 49 -10.01 3.08 -1.18
CA ALA A 49 -10.95 2.34 -0.32
C ALA A 49 -10.71 2.61 1.17
N ILE A 50 -9.44 2.76 1.57
CA ILE A 50 -9.03 3.11 2.93
C ILE A 50 -9.35 4.56 3.26
N GLN A 51 -9.26 5.48 2.29
CA GLN A 51 -9.68 6.88 2.47
C GLN A 51 -11.19 6.99 2.70
N LEU A 52 -11.98 6.24 1.94
CA LEU A 52 -13.43 6.15 2.18
C LEU A 52 -13.72 5.54 3.56
N ALA A 53 -13.01 4.48 3.94
CA ALA A 53 -13.16 3.86 5.26
C ALA A 53 -12.85 4.84 6.40
N LYS A 54 -11.78 5.62 6.24
CA LYS A 54 -11.41 6.73 7.14
C LYS A 54 -12.56 7.71 7.31
N ASN A 55 -13.15 8.19 6.22
CA ASN A 55 -14.28 9.14 6.29
C ASN A 55 -15.46 8.59 7.11
N PHE A 56 -15.79 7.31 6.96
CA PHE A 56 -16.83 6.68 7.79
C PHE A 56 -16.47 6.64 9.27
N VAL A 57 -15.21 6.37 9.61
CA VAL A 57 -14.72 6.38 11.01
C VAL A 57 -14.74 7.78 11.59
N ALA A 58 -14.28 8.81 10.85
CA ALA A 58 -14.29 10.21 11.30
C ALA A 58 -15.71 10.71 11.56
N ASN A 59 -16.66 10.34 10.70
CA ASN A 59 -18.07 10.72 10.88
C ASN A 59 -18.68 10.10 12.15
N LYS A 60 -18.19 8.92 12.57
CA LYS A 60 -18.69 8.22 13.76
C LYS A 60 -17.97 8.66 15.05
N TYR A 61 -16.68 8.97 14.98
CA TYR A 61 -15.85 9.30 16.13
C TYR A 61 -15.01 10.56 15.86
N SER A 62 -15.53 11.72 16.25
CA SER A 62 -14.88 13.01 16.04
C SER A 62 -13.58 13.20 16.83
N HIS A 63 -13.37 12.43 17.90
CA HIS A 63 -12.15 12.48 18.73
C HIS A 63 -11.01 11.60 18.21
N ILE A 64 -11.25 10.72 17.23
CA ILE A 64 -10.24 9.82 16.68
C ILE A 64 -9.58 10.47 15.46
N ILE A 65 -8.27 10.72 15.55
CA ILE A 65 -7.51 11.33 14.46
C ILE A 65 -7.21 10.28 13.38
N LEU A 66 -7.43 10.64 12.12
CA LEU A 66 -7.12 9.76 10.99
C LEU A 66 -5.85 10.21 10.29
N VAL A 67 -4.83 9.35 10.30
CA VAL A 67 -3.49 9.68 9.79
C VAL A 67 -3.10 8.73 8.67
N HIS A 68 -2.36 9.25 7.69
CA HIS A 68 -1.72 8.41 6.69
C HIS A 68 -0.47 7.73 7.26
N CYS A 69 -0.19 6.52 6.81
CA CYS A 69 1.04 5.83 7.15
C CYS A 69 2.27 6.63 6.66
N ILE A 70 3.34 6.63 7.45
CA ILE A 70 4.62 7.27 7.09
C ILE A 70 5.16 6.76 5.75
N ALA A 71 4.96 5.47 5.45
CA ALA A 71 5.37 4.86 4.19
C ALA A 71 4.71 5.52 2.98
N TYR A 72 3.44 5.92 3.10
CA TYR A 72 2.73 6.66 2.04
C TYR A 72 3.37 8.03 1.81
N HIS A 73 3.71 8.76 2.88
CA HIS A 73 4.39 10.05 2.76
C HIS A 73 5.78 9.92 2.13
N ILE A 74 6.57 8.93 2.53
CA ILE A 74 7.88 8.64 1.92
C ILE A 74 7.70 8.33 0.43
N GLN A 75 6.73 7.49 0.06
CA GLN A 75 6.44 7.17 -1.34
C GLN A 75 6.14 8.43 -2.15
N LEU A 76 5.33 9.34 -1.63
CA LEU A 76 5.00 10.60 -2.31
C LEU A 76 6.23 11.51 -2.48
N ILE A 77 7.05 11.66 -1.43
CA ILE A 77 8.27 12.47 -1.47
C ILE A 77 9.22 11.93 -2.54
N VAL A 78 9.52 10.63 -2.49
CA VAL A 78 10.41 9.97 -3.44
C VAL A 78 9.88 10.09 -4.86
N THR A 79 8.58 9.82 -5.06
CA THR A 79 7.94 9.95 -6.38
C THR A 79 8.05 11.37 -6.93
N ASN A 80 7.85 12.37 -6.07
CA ASN A 80 7.98 13.78 -6.46
C ASN A 80 9.41 14.14 -6.83
N ILE A 81 10.41 13.71 -6.06
CA ILE A 81 11.83 13.95 -6.36
C ILE A 81 12.21 13.32 -7.71
N ILE A 82 11.84 12.06 -7.93
CA ILE A 82 12.13 11.34 -9.17
C ILE A 82 11.46 12.02 -10.37
N LYS A 83 10.19 12.42 -10.24
CA LYS A 83 9.44 13.05 -11.34
C LYS A 83 9.87 14.49 -11.63
N LYS A 84 10.41 15.21 -10.64
CA LYS A 84 10.87 16.60 -10.81
C LYS A 84 12.31 16.74 -11.30
N THR A 85 13.11 15.66 -11.25
CA THR A 85 14.50 15.68 -11.70
C THR A 85 14.64 15.06 -13.09
N SER A 86 15.37 15.73 -13.97
CA SER A 86 15.64 15.21 -15.32
C SER A 86 16.38 13.87 -15.28
N PHE A 87 17.33 13.72 -14.35
CA PHE A 87 18.02 12.47 -14.09
C PHE A 87 17.07 11.37 -13.61
N GLY A 88 16.20 11.67 -12.62
CA GLY A 88 15.23 10.71 -12.10
C GLY A 88 14.27 10.19 -13.17
N LEU A 89 13.75 11.09 -14.02
CA LEU A 89 12.91 10.72 -15.15
C LEU A 89 13.64 9.83 -16.17
N GLN A 90 14.92 10.13 -16.47
CA GLN A 90 15.71 9.33 -17.40
C GLN A 90 15.96 7.91 -16.86
N VAL A 91 16.34 7.79 -15.59
CA VAL A 91 16.53 6.49 -14.92
C VAL A 91 15.21 5.71 -14.93
N LEU A 92 14.12 6.34 -14.52
CA LEU A 92 12.80 5.72 -14.49
C LEU A 92 12.37 5.24 -15.88
N SER A 93 12.57 6.05 -16.92
CA SER A 93 12.24 5.69 -18.30
C SER A 93 13.05 4.49 -18.79
N LYS A 94 14.36 4.43 -18.50
CA LYS A 94 15.21 3.29 -18.84
C LYS A 94 14.75 2.02 -18.13
N CYS A 95 14.45 2.10 -16.83
CA CYS A 95 13.90 0.98 -16.07
C CYS A 95 12.56 0.50 -16.65
N GLN A 96 11.65 1.42 -17.00
CA GLN A 96 10.38 1.08 -17.64
C GLN A 96 10.56 0.40 -18.99
N LYS A 97 11.49 0.85 -19.83
CA LYS A 97 11.80 0.19 -21.11
C LYS A 97 12.29 -1.25 -20.90
N PHE A 98 13.15 -1.46 -19.91
CA PHE A 98 13.63 -2.80 -19.55
C PHE A 98 12.48 -3.72 -19.11
N VAL A 99 11.62 -3.24 -18.20
CA VAL A 99 10.44 -4.00 -17.74
C VAL A 99 9.52 -4.33 -18.92
N THR A 100 9.21 -3.35 -19.77
CA THR A 100 8.35 -3.53 -20.94
C THR A 100 8.93 -4.55 -21.94
N TYR A 101 10.26 -4.55 -22.14
CA TYR A 101 10.92 -5.53 -23.00
C TYR A 101 10.66 -6.97 -22.54
N PHE A 102 10.88 -7.27 -21.25
CA PHE A 102 10.66 -8.61 -20.71
C PHE A 102 9.17 -8.99 -20.62
N GLN A 103 8.27 -8.01 -20.47
CA GLN A 103 6.83 -8.27 -20.48
C GLN A 103 6.30 -8.60 -21.88
N ASN A 104 6.84 -7.95 -22.92
CA ASN A 104 6.37 -8.11 -24.30
C ASN A 104 7.13 -9.18 -25.09
N SER A 105 8.38 -9.50 -24.73
CA SER A 105 9.15 -10.57 -25.36
C SER A 105 8.71 -11.92 -24.83
N HIS A 106 8.15 -12.76 -25.70
CA HIS A 106 7.72 -14.11 -25.33
C HIS A 106 8.90 -14.97 -24.85
N MET A 107 10.00 -15.01 -25.61
CA MET A 107 11.18 -15.82 -25.27
C MET A 107 11.90 -15.27 -24.05
N SER A 108 12.28 -14.00 -24.06
CA SER A 108 13.05 -13.41 -22.95
C SER A 108 12.23 -13.36 -21.66
N GLY A 109 10.92 -13.13 -21.75
CA GLY A 109 10.02 -13.17 -20.61
C GLY A 109 9.85 -14.58 -20.03
N ALA A 110 9.81 -15.62 -20.88
CA ALA A 110 9.77 -17.00 -20.42
C ALA A 110 11.08 -17.41 -19.73
N GLN A 111 12.22 -17.07 -20.33
CA GLN A 111 13.53 -17.34 -19.74
C GLN A 111 13.67 -16.67 -18.37
N LEU A 112 13.29 -15.41 -18.24
CA LEU A 112 13.32 -14.70 -16.97
C LEU A 112 12.44 -15.36 -15.90
N ARG A 113 11.25 -15.85 -16.27
CA ARG A 113 10.38 -16.58 -15.33
C ARG A 113 11.00 -17.89 -14.87
N ASN A 114 11.64 -18.62 -15.78
CA ASN A 114 12.34 -19.86 -15.44
C ASN A 114 13.49 -19.57 -14.47
N GLU A 115 14.35 -18.60 -14.79
CA GLU A 115 15.47 -18.23 -13.92
C GLU A 115 15.01 -17.75 -12.53
N ILE A 116 13.92 -16.99 -12.43
CA ILE A 116 13.33 -16.58 -11.15
C ILE A 116 12.92 -17.80 -10.30
N ASN A 117 12.32 -18.81 -10.94
CA ASN A 117 11.91 -20.04 -10.27
C ASN A 117 13.13 -20.89 -9.88
N ASP A 118 14.10 -21.05 -10.78
CA ASP A 118 15.31 -21.83 -10.56
C ASP A 118 16.17 -21.25 -9.43
N LEU A 119 16.25 -19.92 -9.34
CA LEU A 119 16.97 -19.20 -8.28
C LEU A 119 16.12 -19.00 -7.00
N LEU A 120 14.90 -19.53 -6.95
CA LEU A 120 13.97 -19.45 -5.81
C LEU A 120 13.73 -18.00 -5.33
N ILE A 121 13.73 -17.03 -6.26
CA ILE A 121 13.58 -15.61 -5.93
C ILE A 121 12.12 -15.35 -5.51
N LYS A 122 11.92 -14.94 -4.25
CA LYS A 122 10.60 -14.56 -3.71
C LYS A 122 10.34 -13.06 -3.95
N GLY A 123 9.13 -12.71 -4.40
CA GLY A 123 8.73 -11.30 -4.59
C GLY A 123 7.84 -11.00 -5.80
N GLY A 124 7.60 -12.00 -6.64
CA GLY A 124 6.93 -11.82 -7.93
C GLY A 124 7.87 -11.21 -8.98
N GLY A 125 7.53 -11.37 -10.27
CA GLY A 125 8.35 -10.91 -11.38
C GLY A 125 8.48 -9.39 -11.50
N LEU A 126 9.03 -8.92 -12.62
CA LEU A 126 9.27 -7.49 -12.85
C LEU A 126 7.97 -6.66 -12.78
N LYS A 127 7.99 -5.62 -11.94
CA LYS A 127 6.88 -4.68 -11.78
C LYS A 127 7.20 -3.36 -12.45
N SER A 128 6.26 -2.82 -13.22
CA SER A 128 6.35 -1.46 -13.71
C SER A 128 6.04 -0.47 -12.60
N SER A 129 6.50 0.79 -12.74
CA SER A 129 6.11 1.82 -11.79
C SER A 129 4.60 2.01 -11.83
N VAL A 130 3.93 1.80 -10.69
CA VAL A 130 2.49 2.02 -10.55
C VAL A 130 2.17 3.46 -10.95
N LYS A 131 1.26 3.65 -11.92
CA LYS A 131 0.66 4.97 -12.16
C LYS A 131 -0.25 5.25 -10.97
N THR A 132 0.21 6.07 -10.02
CA THR A 132 -0.69 6.71 -9.05
C THR A 132 -1.63 7.59 -9.85
N ARG A 133 -2.93 7.26 -9.81
CA ARG A 133 -4.00 7.97 -10.48
C ARG A 133 -4.31 9.28 -9.75
#